data_AF-A0A1Y2FVW8-F1
#
_entry.id   AF-A0A1Y2FVW8-F1
#
_cell.length_a   1.000
_cell.length_b   1.000
_cell.length_c   1.000
_cell.angle_alpha   90.00
_cell.angle_beta   90.00
_cell.angle_gamma   90.00
#
_symmetry.space_group_name_H-M   'P 1'
#
loop_
_entity.id
_entity.type
_entity.pdbx_description
1 polymer ?
#
loop_
_entity_poly.entity_id
_entity_poly.type
_entity_poly.pdbx_seq_one_letter_code
_entity_poly.pdbx_strand_id
1 'polypeptide(L)'
;MEDDFDWSSDEGLNGLLAYRQHLELTTSPPGYSHSATLGFSHIYCISLVTAHDRRRRMEKLAKALGVELTFVDATPPTTPILRWIAERVMEVREKKVKVMVKSRKMAAGEIGGGGVGSPWLLGREELRADGLKEERLDGRDWVTYMEEEEDRNPSYFESEGAVRLNLDSFIAKSLYDLRAKKDEQLNAATLATWNSHIRTLQLMKRNGDQDALILEDDVDFEWDLARLWATAKRRLPEDWDSVYLGHCWSHELHKPAYLHPSLHQATQPRCLHAYAVSRLGASSLHAALSDPWLAYQAPIDVALAALVARESLNSFSLQPPLIIQSKDLFFDISPGITSKKGTSREAGGGNVYGGQLADSTWERILRDEGHRVLDPVFNPNDPAVNYRAGRPSNEPYKPPLNPLGAASHHSNPSPDSSFNTDDTDDTVLVDSAPGQPLIAVTHPLDAKDPSLPLAPIAKADADDSKPTELAPAGPKKIGTGGKFVVGQKKKLSPAGAGAKKGDAEMMEAKKEGGRRVGTGARPKGMGVGA
;
A
#
# COMPACT_ATOMS: atom_id res chain seq x y z
N MET A 1 20.06 -23.95 24.44
CA MET A 1 20.14 -23.01 25.56
C MET A 1 19.37 -21.81 25.10
N GLU A 2 18.07 -21.83 25.37
CA GLU A 2 17.21 -20.66 25.26
C GLU A 2 17.54 -19.84 26.50
N ASP A 3 18.41 -18.85 26.35
CA ASP A 3 18.61 -17.85 27.39
C ASP A 3 17.37 -16.95 27.36
N ASP A 4 16.44 -17.22 28.28
CA ASP A 4 15.43 -16.26 28.73
C ASP A 4 16.17 -15.08 29.37
N PHE A 5 16.68 -14.19 28.51
CA PHE A 5 17.28 -12.94 28.92
C PHE A 5 16.15 -12.04 29.46
N ASP A 6 16.18 -11.79 30.76
CA ASP A 6 15.22 -10.93 31.46
C ASP A 6 15.49 -9.46 31.09
N TRP A 7 14.66 -8.92 30.20
CA TRP A 7 14.75 -7.56 29.66
C TRP A 7 14.18 -6.48 30.60
N SER A 8 13.85 -6.81 31.85
CA SER A 8 13.22 -5.87 32.79
C SER A 8 14.20 -4.91 33.48
N SER A 9 15.52 -5.00 33.24
CA SER A 9 16.46 -4.07 33.86
C SER A 9 16.44 -2.70 33.17
N ASP A 10 15.81 -1.72 33.82
CA ASP A 10 15.70 -0.31 33.41
C ASP A 10 17.06 0.39 33.14
N GLU A 11 18.19 -0.19 33.55
CA GLU A 11 19.51 0.48 33.49
C GLU A 11 20.05 0.66 32.07
N GLY A 12 19.90 -0.31 31.16
CA GLY A 12 20.33 -0.13 29.76
C GLY A 12 19.46 0.87 28.99
N LEU A 13 18.19 0.98 29.38
CA LEU A 13 17.18 1.80 28.70
C LEU A 13 17.29 3.29 29.04
N ASN A 14 17.79 3.63 30.23
CA ASN A 14 18.13 5.00 30.60
C ASN A 14 19.30 5.55 29.75
N GLY A 15 20.20 4.69 29.26
CA GLY A 15 21.31 5.06 28.38
C GLY A 15 20.86 5.58 27.01
N LEU A 16 19.93 4.87 26.35
CA LEU A 16 19.40 5.27 25.03
C LEU A 16 18.70 6.63 25.06
N LEU A 17 17.90 6.88 26.10
CA LEU A 17 17.25 8.19 26.29
C LEU A 17 18.26 9.28 26.65
N ALA A 18 19.28 8.99 27.47
CA ALA A 18 20.35 9.94 27.79
C ALA A 18 21.14 10.37 26.55
N TYR A 19 21.42 9.45 25.62
CA TYR A 19 22.09 9.78 24.37
C TYR A 19 21.21 10.60 23.43
N ARG A 20 19.93 10.27 23.31
CA ARG A 20 18.97 11.12 22.57
C ARG A 20 18.90 12.52 23.18
N GLN A 21 18.73 12.62 24.49
CA GLN A 21 18.73 13.90 25.21
C GLN A 21 20.02 14.67 24.98
N HIS A 22 21.17 13.98 24.95
CA HIS A 22 22.45 14.61 24.63
C HIS A 22 22.46 15.18 23.20
N LEU A 23 21.95 14.45 22.21
CA LEU A 23 21.83 14.97 20.84
C LEU A 23 20.84 16.13 20.75
N GLU A 24 19.68 16.03 21.41
CA GLU A 24 18.73 17.14 21.51
C GLU A 24 19.39 18.39 22.10
N LEU A 25 20.22 18.23 23.14
CA LEU A 25 20.95 19.34 23.76
C LEU A 25 22.11 19.89 22.90
N THR A 26 22.73 19.08 22.04
CA THR A 26 23.97 19.45 21.34
C THR A 26 23.80 19.75 19.86
N THR A 27 22.80 19.18 19.20
CA THR A 27 22.60 19.28 17.74
C THR A 27 21.28 19.89 17.34
N SER A 28 20.28 19.93 18.24
CA SER A 28 18.99 20.54 17.89
C SER A 28 19.09 22.07 17.92
N PRO A 29 18.50 22.77 16.93
CA PRO A 29 18.42 24.22 16.98
C PRO A 29 17.75 24.69 18.28
N PRO A 30 18.19 25.82 18.87
CA PRO A 30 17.54 26.38 20.05
C PRO A 30 16.03 26.53 19.83
N GLY A 31 15.22 25.93 20.72
CA GLY A 31 13.75 25.96 20.64
C GLY A 31 13.10 24.81 19.86
N TYR A 32 13.87 23.85 19.34
CA TYR A 32 13.31 22.61 18.82
C TYR A 32 12.87 21.72 19.98
N SER A 33 11.56 21.51 20.13
CA SER A 33 11.00 20.56 21.10
C SER A 33 10.75 19.22 20.40
N HIS A 34 11.26 18.14 20.98
CA HIS A 34 10.85 16.80 20.59
C HIS A 34 9.36 16.61 20.84
N SER A 35 8.72 15.82 19.99
CA SER A 35 7.31 15.46 20.08
C SER A 35 7.20 13.95 20.03
N ALA A 36 6.50 13.36 21.01
CA ALA A 36 6.25 11.91 21.04
C ALA A 36 5.54 11.41 19.78
N THR A 37 4.82 12.28 19.08
CA THR A 37 4.15 11.98 17.81
C THR A 37 4.84 12.56 16.58
N LEU A 38 6.09 13.06 16.69
CA LEU A 38 6.81 13.72 15.57
C LEU A 38 6.04 14.93 14.96
N GLY A 39 5.11 15.51 15.70
CA GLY A 39 4.22 16.59 15.24
C GLY A 39 2.99 16.12 14.49
N PHE A 40 2.66 14.82 14.51
CA PHE A 40 1.38 14.26 14.06
C PHE A 40 0.35 14.22 15.21
N SER A 41 -0.91 13.97 14.86
CA SER A 41 -1.94 13.64 15.87
C SER A 41 -1.70 12.25 16.46
N HIS A 42 -1.45 11.25 15.59
CA HIS A 42 -1.10 9.88 15.98
C HIS A 42 -0.05 9.27 15.04
N ILE A 43 0.68 8.28 15.55
CA ILE A 43 1.49 7.36 14.74
C ILE A 43 0.89 5.96 14.86
N TYR A 44 0.37 5.44 13.76
CA TYR A 44 -0.22 4.12 13.68
C TYR A 44 0.78 3.10 13.14
N CYS A 45 0.89 1.94 13.79
CA CYS A 45 1.70 0.82 13.33
C CYS A 45 0.80 -0.40 13.08
N ILE A 46 0.65 -0.76 11.80
CA ILE A 46 -0.11 -1.92 11.36
C ILE A 46 0.74 -3.17 11.61
N SER A 47 0.27 -4.04 12.49
CA SER A 47 0.98 -5.27 12.84
C SER A 47 0.00 -6.39 13.14
N LEU A 48 0.34 -7.63 12.74
CA LEU A 48 -0.42 -8.79 13.17
C LEU A 48 -0.32 -8.96 14.69
N VAL A 49 -1.43 -9.33 15.34
CA VAL A 49 -1.45 -9.60 16.79
C VAL A 49 -0.44 -10.69 17.17
N THR A 50 -0.22 -11.65 16.26
CA THR A 50 0.69 -12.78 16.44
C THR A 50 2.14 -12.46 16.12
N ALA A 51 2.46 -11.31 15.52
CA ALA A 51 3.83 -10.91 15.15
C ALA A 51 4.56 -10.27 16.34
N HIS A 52 4.68 -11.03 17.44
CA HIS A 52 5.20 -10.53 18.71
C HIS A 52 6.65 -10.01 18.63
N ASP A 53 7.48 -10.64 17.80
CA ASP A 53 8.86 -10.25 17.52
C ASP A 53 8.92 -8.88 16.82
N ARG A 54 8.08 -8.67 15.81
CA ARG A 54 7.98 -7.40 15.07
C ARG A 54 7.44 -6.27 15.94
N ARG A 55 6.36 -6.53 16.70
CA ARG A 55 5.83 -5.55 17.66
C ARG A 55 6.89 -5.13 18.68
N ARG A 56 7.62 -6.09 19.25
CA ARG A 56 8.72 -5.81 20.20
C ARG A 56 9.84 -4.99 19.55
N ARG A 57 10.19 -5.27 18.29
CA ARG A 57 11.15 -4.46 17.53
C ARG A 57 10.65 -3.03 17.35
N MET A 58 9.39 -2.85 16.93
CA MET A 58 8.79 -1.54 16.76
C MET A 58 8.71 -0.77 18.08
N GLU A 59 8.44 -1.43 19.21
CA GLU A 59 8.50 -0.84 20.55
C GLU A 59 9.92 -0.37 20.92
N LYS A 60 10.96 -1.17 20.60
CA LYS A 60 12.36 -0.75 20.80
C LYS A 60 12.70 0.49 19.96
N LEU A 61 12.31 0.50 18.68
CA LEU A 61 12.49 1.65 17.79
C LEU A 61 11.75 2.88 18.33
N ALA A 62 10.50 2.71 18.75
CA ALA A 62 9.68 3.78 19.32
C ALA A 62 10.34 4.39 20.55
N LYS A 63 10.79 3.54 21.49
CA LYS A 63 11.46 3.97 22.71
C LYS A 63 12.78 4.69 22.42
N ALA A 64 13.59 4.18 21.50
CA ALA A 64 14.86 4.83 21.12
C ALA A 64 14.62 6.20 20.46
N LEU A 65 13.54 6.32 19.68
CA LEU A 65 13.11 7.57 19.07
C LEU A 65 12.30 8.47 20.01
N GLY A 66 12.00 8.03 21.23
CA GLY A 66 11.11 8.73 22.15
C GLY A 66 9.72 9.01 21.55
N VAL A 67 9.22 8.13 20.67
CA VAL A 67 7.90 8.28 20.04
C VAL A 67 6.88 7.30 20.61
N GLU A 68 5.61 7.67 20.50
CA GLU A 68 4.47 6.85 20.90
C GLU A 68 3.82 6.23 19.65
N LEU A 69 3.71 4.90 19.64
CA LEU A 69 3.04 4.15 18.59
C LEU A 69 1.69 3.63 19.07
N THR A 70 0.67 3.73 18.22
CA THR A 70 -0.60 3.02 18.37
C THR A 70 -0.62 1.83 17.44
N PHE A 71 -0.56 0.61 17.99
CA PHE A 71 -0.69 -0.59 17.19
C PHE A 71 -2.12 -0.76 16.68
N VAL A 72 -2.25 -1.00 15.38
CA VAL A 72 -3.50 -1.37 14.72
C VAL A 72 -3.39 -2.83 14.29
N ASP A 73 -4.32 -3.65 14.73
CA ASP A 73 -4.33 -5.06 14.42
C ASP A 73 -4.55 -5.28 12.92
N ALA A 74 -3.51 -5.79 12.27
CA ALA A 74 -3.56 -6.13 10.86
C ALA A 74 -4.52 -7.31 10.62
N THR A 75 -5.17 -7.30 9.47
CA THR A 75 -6.02 -8.38 9.00
C THR A 75 -5.14 -9.60 8.69
N PRO A 76 -5.33 -10.76 9.34
CA PRO A 76 -4.54 -11.95 9.01
C PRO A 76 -4.86 -12.46 7.59
N PRO A 77 -3.87 -12.94 6.80
CA PRO A 77 -4.14 -13.50 5.47
C PRO A 77 -4.97 -14.80 5.51
N THR A 78 -5.28 -15.31 6.70
CA THR A 78 -6.07 -16.51 6.93
C THR A 78 -7.52 -16.20 7.34
N THR A 79 -7.90 -14.93 7.51
CA THR A 79 -9.26 -14.59 7.99
C THR A 79 -10.33 -14.88 6.92
N PRO A 80 -11.47 -15.51 7.29
CA PRO A 80 -12.55 -15.85 6.37
C PRO A 80 -13.13 -14.69 5.55
N ILE A 81 -13.09 -13.45 6.07
CA ILE A 81 -13.58 -12.26 5.36
C ILE A 81 -12.90 -12.07 3.99
N LEU A 82 -11.64 -12.48 3.83
CA LEU A 82 -10.92 -12.34 2.56
C LEU A 82 -11.51 -13.22 1.47
N ARG A 83 -12.11 -14.36 1.84
CA ARG A 83 -12.85 -15.19 0.89
C ARG A 83 -14.08 -14.43 0.38
N TRP A 84 -14.84 -13.85 1.30
CA TRP A 84 -16.03 -13.09 0.96
C TRP A 84 -15.67 -11.88 0.07
N ILE A 85 -14.60 -11.15 0.41
CA ILE A 85 -14.06 -10.06 -0.42
C ILE A 85 -13.70 -10.58 -1.82
N ALA A 86 -12.97 -11.69 -1.93
CA ALA A 86 -12.59 -12.24 -3.22
C ALA A 86 -13.81 -12.62 -4.08
N GLU A 87 -14.85 -13.20 -3.48
CA GLU A 87 -16.10 -13.50 -4.17
C GLU A 87 -16.81 -12.22 -4.67
N ARG A 88 -16.82 -11.14 -3.88
CA ARG A 88 -17.33 -9.83 -4.34
C ARG A 88 -16.49 -9.26 -5.49
N VAL A 89 -15.16 -9.34 -5.40
CA VAL A 89 -14.23 -8.88 -6.45
C VAL A 89 -14.46 -9.63 -7.76
N MET A 90 -14.70 -10.95 -7.72
CA MET A 90 -15.04 -11.75 -8.91
C MET A 90 -16.29 -11.23 -9.61
N GLU A 91 -17.37 -10.99 -8.85
CA GLU A 91 -18.63 -10.45 -9.40
C GLU A 91 -18.44 -9.06 -10.00
N VAL A 92 -17.66 -8.20 -9.33
CA VAL A 92 -17.30 -6.87 -9.83
C VAL A 92 -16.53 -6.96 -11.14
N ARG A 93 -15.52 -7.83 -11.24
CA ARG A 93 -14.74 -8.04 -12.47
C ARG A 93 -15.61 -8.53 -13.62
N GLU A 94 -16.52 -9.47 -13.37
CA GLU A 94 -17.45 -9.96 -14.40
C GLU A 94 -18.34 -8.83 -14.95
N LYS A 95 -18.88 -7.99 -14.07
CA LYS A 95 -19.70 -6.83 -14.45
C LYS A 95 -18.90 -5.80 -15.23
N LYS A 96 -17.69 -5.47 -14.75
CA LYS A 96 -16.75 -4.57 -15.42
C LYS A 96 -16.44 -5.05 -16.84
N VAL A 97 -16.15 -6.34 -17.03
CA VAL A 97 -15.91 -6.92 -18.36
C VAL A 97 -17.11 -6.72 -19.27
N LYS A 98 -18.32 -7.10 -18.82
CA LYS A 98 -19.55 -6.95 -19.62
C LYS A 98 -19.78 -5.50 -20.06
N VAL A 99 -19.58 -4.55 -19.14
CA VAL A 99 -19.79 -3.13 -19.42
C VAL A 99 -18.73 -2.58 -20.35
N MET A 100 -17.44 -2.86 -20.14
CA MET A 100 -16.37 -2.33 -20.99
C MET A 100 -16.38 -2.93 -22.40
N VAL A 101 -16.73 -4.21 -22.55
CA VAL A 101 -16.93 -4.82 -23.88
C VAL A 101 -18.03 -4.07 -24.65
N LYS A 102 -19.13 -3.74 -23.97
CA LYS A 102 -20.28 -3.06 -24.58
C LYS A 102 -20.02 -1.59 -24.90
N SER A 103 -19.50 -0.85 -23.93
CA SER A 103 -19.36 0.62 -23.99
C SER A 103 -18.10 1.05 -24.74
N ARG A 104 -16.96 0.38 -24.47
CA ARG A 104 -15.64 0.76 -24.97
C ARG A 104 -15.18 -0.06 -26.17
N LYS A 105 -16.00 -1.01 -26.65
CA LYS A 105 -15.72 -1.90 -27.78
C LYS A 105 -14.40 -2.68 -27.62
N MET A 106 -14.02 -2.98 -26.38
CA MET A 106 -12.83 -3.78 -26.07
C MET A 106 -13.12 -5.27 -26.20
N ALA A 107 -12.15 -6.08 -26.61
CA ALA A 107 -12.30 -7.52 -26.52
C ALA A 107 -12.23 -7.98 -25.05
N ALA A 108 -13.00 -8.99 -24.66
CA ALA A 108 -13.02 -9.46 -23.27
C ALA A 108 -11.62 -9.91 -22.76
N GLY A 109 -10.82 -10.51 -23.63
CA GLY A 109 -9.44 -10.90 -23.31
C GLY A 109 -8.43 -9.75 -23.26
N GLU A 110 -8.84 -8.54 -23.66
CA GLU A 110 -8.02 -7.32 -23.56
C GLU A 110 -8.20 -6.61 -22.22
N ILE A 111 -9.23 -6.99 -21.46
CA ILE A 111 -9.55 -6.39 -20.17
C ILE A 111 -8.75 -7.11 -19.09
N GLY A 112 -7.89 -6.34 -18.42
CA GLY A 112 -7.11 -6.77 -17.27
C GLY A 112 -5.76 -6.07 -17.17
N GLY A 113 -4.87 -6.65 -16.38
CA GLY A 113 -3.59 -6.07 -15.98
C GLY A 113 -3.67 -5.60 -14.53
N GLY A 114 -2.60 -5.75 -13.76
CA GLY A 114 -2.60 -5.30 -12.37
C GLY A 114 -1.90 -3.95 -12.17
N GLY A 115 -1.24 -3.43 -13.20
CA GLY A 115 -0.46 -2.18 -13.15
C GLY A 115 -1.27 -0.88 -13.24
N VAL A 116 -0.55 0.24 -13.10
CA VAL A 116 -1.08 1.60 -13.30
C VAL A 116 -1.65 1.73 -14.72
N GLY A 117 -2.87 2.30 -14.82
CA GLY A 117 -3.61 2.41 -16.08
C GLY A 117 -4.45 1.18 -16.42
N SER A 118 -4.45 0.14 -15.59
CA SER A 118 -5.32 -1.02 -15.76
C SER A 118 -6.81 -0.64 -15.74
N PRO A 119 -7.65 -1.25 -16.60
CA PRO A 119 -9.11 -1.14 -16.51
C PRO A 119 -9.69 -1.58 -15.16
N TRP A 120 -8.97 -2.41 -14.40
CA TRP A 120 -9.37 -2.80 -13.04
C TRP A 120 -9.36 -1.64 -12.06
N LEU A 121 -8.55 -0.60 -12.30
CA LEU A 121 -8.38 0.55 -11.42
C LEU A 121 -9.31 1.73 -11.76
N LEU A 122 -10.25 1.54 -12.70
CA LEU A 122 -11.33 2.49 -12.97
C LEU A 122 -12.36 2.47 -11.82
N GLY A 123 -12.72 3.65 -11.32
CA GLY A 123 -13.69 3.82 -10.23
C GLY A 123 -15.12 4.03 -10.73
N ARG A 124 -16.00 4.41 -9.79
CA ARG A 124 -17.42 4.67 -10.06
C ARG A 124 -17.63 5.74 -11.13
N GLU A 125 -16.93 6.87 -11.05
CA GLU A 125 -17.19 8.00 -11.96
C GLU A 125 -16.82 7.64 -13.40
N GLU A 126 -15.71 6.94 -13.64
CA GLU A 126 -15.30 6.52 -14.98
C GLU A 126 -16.23 5.44 -15.56
N LEU A 127 -16.83 4.60 -14.72
CA LEU A 127 -17.71 3.51 -15.15
C LEU A 127 -19.19 3.89 -15.18
N ARG A 128 -19.57 5.01 -14.55
CA ARG A 128 -20.94 5.56 -14.60
C ARG A 128 -21.32 5.95 -16.02
N ALA A 129 -20.38 6.55 -16.76
CA ALA A 129 -20.53 6.86 -18.19
C ALA A 129 -20.80 5.60 -19.03
N ASP A 130 -20.33 4.44 -18.57
CA ASP A 130 -20.49 3.16 -19.25
C ASP A 130 -21.83 2.46 -18.90
N GLY A 131 -22.67 3.09 -18.08
CA GLY A 131 -24.03 2.62 -17.73
C GLY A 131 -24.07 1.55 -16.64
N LEU A 132 -23.00 1.41 -15.87
CA LEU A 132 -22.91 0.43 -14.79
C LEU A 132 -23.76 0.86 -13.59
N LYS A 133 -24.65 -0.02 -13.14
CA LYS A 133 -25.48 0.19 -11.95
C LYS A 133 -24.85 -0.51 -10.75
N GLU A 134 -24.78 0.22 -9.65
CA GLU A 134 -24.35 -0.30 -8.37
C GLU A 134 -25.42 -1.23 -7.78
N GLU A 135 -25.00 -2.45 -7.44
CA GLU A 135 -25.82 -3.34 -6.65
C GLU A 135 -25.64 -3.01 -5.17
N ARG A 136 -26.76 -3.06 -4.44
CA ARG A 136 -26.79 -2.72 -3.02
C ARG A 136 -27.07 -3.96 -2.19
N LEU A 137 -26.25 -4.20 -1.18
CA LEU A 137 -26.44 -5.19 -0.13
C LEU A 137 -27.04 -4.47 1.07
N ASP A 138 -28.28 -4.81 1.41
CA ASP A 138 -29.03 -4.16 2.50
C ASP A 138 -29.03 -2.62 2.39
N GLY A 139 -29.30 -2.11 1.18
CA GLY A 139 -29.39 -0.69 0.88
C GLY A 139 -28.05 0.06 0.77
N ARG A 140 -26.93 -0.59 1.08
CA ARG A 140 -25.55 -0.06 1.06
C ARG A 140 -24.75 -0.65 -0.11
N ASP A 141 -23.67 -0.02 -0.55
CA ASP A 141 -22.73 -0.70 -1.45
C ASP A 141 -21.99 -1.83 -0.71
N TRP A 142 -21.35 -2.73 -1.45
CA TRP A 142 -20.78 -3.93 -0.85
C TRP A 142 -19.58 -3.67 0.07
N VAL A 143 -18.81 -2.59 -0.16
CA VAL A 143 -17.67 -2.25 0.68
C VAL A 143 -18.19 -1.65 1.98
N THR A 144 -19.11 -0.69 1.91
CA THR A 144 -19.78 -0.13 3.09
C THR A 144 -20.49 -1.20 3.91
N TYR A 145 -21.18 -2.14 3.26
CA TYR A 145 -21.79 -3.30 3.93
C TYR A 145 -20.73 -4.13 4.68
N MET A 146 -19.62 -4.44 4.02
CA MET A 146 -18.54 -5.24 4.61
C MET A 146 -17.93 -4.55 5.83
N GLU A 147 -17.56 -3.28 5.70
CA GLU A 147 -16.98 -2.48 6.78
C GLU A 147 -17.92 -2.42 8.00
N GLU A 148 -19.23 -2.20 7.78
CA GLU A 148 -20.21 -2.14 8.86
C GLU A 148 -20.51 -3.50 9.51
N GLU A 149 -20.53 -4.59 8.74
CA GLU A 149 -20.74 -5.93 9.31
C GLU A 149 -19.49 -6.46 10.03
N GLU A 150 -18.29 -6.14 9.56
CA GLU A 150 -17.04 -6.45 10.27
C GLU A 150 -17.03 -5.78 11.66
N ASP A 151 -17.42 -4.50 11.72
CA ASP A 151 -17.52 -3.75 12.98
C ASP A 151 -18.65 -4.27 13.91
N ARG A 152 -19.81 -4.64 13.35
CA ARG A 152 -20.99 -5.06 14.13
C ARG A 152 -20.88 -6.50 14.63
N ASN A 153 -20.37 -7.41 13.80
CA ASN A 153 -20.30 -8.83 14.10
C ASN A 153 -19.03 -9.44 13.46
N PRO A 154 -17.87 -9.35 14.13
CA PRO A 154 -16.63 -9.93 13.63
C PRO A 154 -16.72 -11.43 13.29
N SER A 155 -17.61 -12.17 13.97
CA SER A 155 -17.84 -13.60 13.75
C SER A 155 -18.74 -13.91 12.54
N TYR A 156 -19.35 -12.90 11.91
CA TYR A 156 -20.27 -13.06 10.78
C TYR A 156 -19.62 -13.88 9.66
N PHE A 157 -18.41 -13.47 9.27
CA PHE A 157 -17.65 -14.11 8.20
C PHE A 157 -17.05 -15.47 8.61
N GLU A 158 -16.97 -15.79 9.90
CA GLU A 158 -16.49 -17.09 10.37
C GLU A 158 -17.53 -18.20 10.20
N SER A 159 -18.82 -17.84 10.24
CA SER A 159 -19.93 -18.79 10.22
C SER A 159 -20.29 -19.29 8.82
N GLU A 160 -19.97 -18.54 7.76
CA GLU A 160 -20.22 -18.91 6.37
C GLU A 160 -19.01 -19.66 5.77
N GLY A 161 -18.94 -20.97 6.02
CA GLY A 161 -18.14 -21.87 5.18
C GLY A 161 -16.69 -22.08 5.61
N ALA A 162 -16.47 -22.28 6.90
CA ALA A 162 -15.24 -22.79 7.53
C ALA A 162 -14.85 -24.22 7.09
N VAL A 163 -14.81 -24.49 5.78
CA VAL A 163 -13.90 -25.50 5.26
C VAL A 163 -12.54 -24.81 5.22
N ARG A 164 -11.59 -25.35 6.00
CA ARG A 164 -10.15 -25.03 5.99
C ARG A 164 -9.52 -25.32 4.61
N LEU A 165 -10.06 -24.72 3.56
CA LEU A 165 -9.46 -24.68 2.25
C LEU A 165 -8.23 -23.77 2.35
N ASN A 166 -7.24 -24.05 1.51
CA ASN A 166 -6.11 -23.17 1.30
C ASN A 166 -6.66 -21.84 0.71
N LEU A 167 -6.97 -20.88 1.59
CA LEU A 167 -7.61 -19.60 1.27
C LEU A 167 -6.79 -18.82 0.25
N ASP A 168 -5.47 -18.82 0.43
CA ASP A 168 -4.54 -18.21 -0.52
C ASP A 168 -4.65 -18.83 -1.91
N SER A 169 -4.65 -20.17 -1.99
CA SER A 169 -4.85 -20.87 -3.27
C SER A 169 -6.22 -20.59 -3.89
N PHE A 170 -7.28 -20.44 -3.08
CA PHE A 170 -8.60 -20.06 -3.60
C PHE A 170 -8.54 -18.65 -4.20
N ILE A 171 -8.06 -17.66 -3.46
CA ILE A 171 -7.99 -16.27 -3.91
C ILE A 171 -7.10 -16.15 -5.14
N ALA A 172 -5.89 -16.70 -5.10
CA ALA A 172 -4.93 -16.64 -6.20
C ALA A 172 -5.46 -17.28 -7.48
N LYS A 173 -6.25 -18.36 -7.37
CA LYS A 173 -6.87 -19.02 -8.53
C LYS A 173 -8.09 -18.25 -9.04
N SER A 174 -8.95 -17.81 -8.13
CA SER A 174 -10.23 -17.15 -8.44
C SER A 174 -10.04 -15.75 -9.01
N LEU A 175 -9.00 -15.05 -8.59
CA LEU A 175 -8.67 -13.68 -9.00
C LEU A 175 -7.47 -13.61 -9.95
N TYR A 176 -7.03 -14.76 -10.47
CA TYR A 176 -5.91 -14.81 -11.41
C TYR A 176 -6.21 -13.98 -12.65
N ASP A 177 -5.28 -13.10 -13.01
CA ASP A 177 -5.37 -12.28 -14.21
C ASP A 177 -4.21 -12.58 -15.16
N LEU A 178 -4.54 -13.12 -16.34
CA LEU A 178 -3.56 -13.47 -17.37
C LEU A 178 -2.71 -12.29 -17.86
N ARG A 179 -3.18 -11.05 -17.68
CA ARG A 179 -2.50 -9.82 -18.11
C ARG A 179 -1.71 -9.15 -16.99
N ALA A 180 -1.95 -9.52 -15.73
CA ALA A 180 -1.21 -8.96 -14.60
C ALA A 180 0.15 -9.66 -14.45
N LYS A 181 1.18 -8.89 -14.10
CA LYS A 181 2.49 -9.49 -13.76
C LYS A 181 2.38 -10.30 -12.47
N LYS A 182 3.34 -11.17 -12.22
CA LYS A 182 3.35 -12.08 -11.07
C LYS A 182 3.21 -11.33 -9.73
N ASP A 183 3.91 -10.21 -9.60
CA ASP A 183 3.90 -9.30 -8.45
C ASP A 183 2.63 -8.45 -8.33
N GLU A 184 1.85 -8.36 -9.39
CA GLU A 184 0.57 -7.64 -9.42
C GLU A 184 -0.63 -8.59 -9.20
N GLN A 185 -0.40 -9.90 -9.07
CA GLN A 185 -1.47 -10.88 -8.82
C GLN A 185 -2.03 -10.72 -7.41
N LEU A 186 -3.35 -10.81 -7.30
CA LEU A 186 -4.02 -10.81 -6.01
C LEU A 186 -3.86 -12.17 -5.32
N ASN A 187 -3.54 -12.13 -4.03
CA ASN A 187 -3.46 -13.27 -3.14
C ASN A 187 -4.01 -12.88 -1.75
N ALA A 188 -4.02 -13.80 -0.78
CA ALA A 188 -4.61 -13.50 0.51
C ALA A 188 -3.88 -12.40 1.28
N ALA A 189 -2.54 -12.38 1.21
CA ALA A 189 -1.74 -11.33 1.82
C ALA A 189 -2.03 -9.95 1.21
N THR A 190 -2.16 -9.86 -0.12
CA THR A 190 -2.50 -8.60 -0.79
C THR A 190 -3.86 -8.04 -0.34
N LEU A 191 -4.88 -8.89 -0.22
CA LEU A 191 -6.20 -8.45 0.26
C LEU A 191 -6.18 -8.07 1.74
N ALA A 192 -5.45 -8.83 2.56
CA ALA A 192 -5.23 -8.54 3.97
C ALA A 192 -4.54 -7.18 4.19
N THR A 193 -3.48 -6.89 3.43
CA THR A 193 -2.80 -5.60 3.47
C THR A 193 -3.76 -4.47 3.11
N TRP A 194 -4.51 -4.60 2.02
CA TRP A 194 -5.52 -3.61 1.64
C TRP A 194 -6.51 -3.34 2.78
N ASN A 195 -7.08 -4.40 3.36
CA ASN A 195 -8.06 -4.27 4.45
C ASN A 195 -7.47 -3.57 5.68
N SER A 196 -6.23 -3.90 6.02
CA SER A 196 -5.54 -3.32 7.18
C SER A 196 -5.32 -1.81 7.05
N HIS A 197 -4.93 -1.34 5.87
CA HIS A 197 -4.76 0.10 5.61
C HIS A 197 -6.10 0.84 5.60
N ILE A 198 -7.14 0.29 4.99
CA ILE A 198 -8.49 0.89 5.00
C ILE A 198 -9.01 1.06 6.43
N ARG A 199 -8.90 0.02 7.26
CA ARG A 199 -9.30 0.07 8.67
C ARG A 199 -8.50 1.09 9.47
N THR A 200 -7.22 1.26 9.15
CA THR A 200 -6.37 2.28 9.78
C THR A 200 -6.82 3.70 9.40
N LEU A 201 -7.16 3.95 8.14
CA LEU A 201 -7.71 5.23 7.69
C LEU A 201 -9.07 5.52 8.35
N GLN A 202 -9.93 4.51 8.50
CA GLN A 202 -11.19 4.66 9.23
C GLN A 202 -10.97 4.99 10.72
N LEU A 203 -10.01 4.33 11.36
CA LEU A 203 -9.66 4.59 12.76
C LEU A 203 -9.18 6.04 12.94
N MET A 204 -8.28 6.51 12.07
CA MET A 204 -7.82 7.90 12.05
C MET A 204 -9.00 8.88 11.92
N LYS A 205 -9.94 8.61 11.00
CA LYS A 205 -11.15 9.44 10.82
C LYS A 205 -12.04 9.44 12.07
N ARG A 206 -12.24 8.27 12.69
CA ARG A 206 -13.05 8.10 13.91
C ARG A 206 -12.44 8.82 15.11
N ASN A 207 -11.11 8.83 15.21
CA ASN A 207 -10.37 9.57 16.24
C ASN A 207 -10.38 11.09 16.02
N GLY A 208 -10.75 11.56 14.82
CA GLY A 208 -10.76 12.98 14.50
C GLY A 208 -9.36 13.56 14.33
N ASP A 209 -8.39 12.76 13.91
CA ASP A 209 -7.01 13.21 13.72
C ASP A 209 -6.91 14.31 12.65
N GLN A 210 -5.97 15.24 12.83
CA GLN A 210 -5.65 16.25 11.81
C GLN A 210 -4.69 15.69 10.76
N ASP A 211 -3.82 14.80 11.19
CA ASP A 211 -2.85 14.08 10.39
C ASP A 211 -2.32 12.87 11.18
N ALA A 212 -1.81 11.88 10.46
CA ALA A 212 -1.19 10.71 11.06
C ALA A 212 -0.02 10.21 10.23
N LEU A 213 0.91 9.51 10.90
CA LEU A 213 1.90 8.67 10.25
C LEU A 213 1.45 7.22 10.35
N ILE A 214 1.29 6.54 9.22
CA ILE A 214 0.92 5.13 9.13
C ILE A 214 2.17 4.33 8.74
N LEU A 215 2.44 3.28 9.50
CA LEU A 215 3.62 2.42 9.39
C LEU A 215 3.20 0.95 9.28
N GLU A 216 3.97 0.15 8.54
CA GLU A 216 4.01 -1.31 8.69
C GLU A 216 4.98 -1.71 9.82
N ASP A 217 4.94 -2.97 10.26
CA ASP A 217 5.70 -3.47 11.43
C ASP A 217 7.12 -3.95 11.12
N ASP A 218 7.54 -3.85 9.88
CA ASP A 218 8.84 -4.28 9.40
C ASP A 218 9.71 -3.11 8.90
N VAL A 219 9.57 -1.94 9.52
CA VAL A 219 10.32 -0.74 9.14
C VAL A 219 11.50 -0.41 10.06
N ASP A 220 12.40 0.43 9.55
CA ASP A 220 13.42 1.14 10.31
C ASP A 220 13.39 2.63 9.93
N PHE A 221 13.89 3.49 10.81
CA PHE A 221 13.74 4.94 10.74
C PHE A 221 15.09 5.66 10.75
N GLU A 222 15.19 6.78 10.05
CA GLU A 222 16.26 7.75 10.30
C GLU A 222 16.24 8.16 11.78
N TRP A 223 17.39 8.15 12.43
CA TRP A 223 17.54 8.53 13.82
C TRP A 223 17.01 9.96 14.09
N ASP A 224 17.24 10.86 13.14
CA ASP A 224 16.81 12.26 13.18
C ASP A 224 15.51 12.52 12.39
N LEU A 225 14.63 11.51 12.34
CA LEU A 225 13.36 11.56 11.61
C LEU A 225 12.52 12.78 11.97
N ALA A 226 12.44 13.14 13.25
CA ALA A 226 11.62 14.24 13.73
C ALA A 226 12.00 15.57 13.04
N ARG A 227 13.30 15.89 13.01
CA ARG A 227 13.77 17.14 12.42
C ARG A 227 13.61 17.14 10.91
N LEU A 228 13.98 16.04 10.25
CA LEU A 228 13.88 15.87 8.80
C LEU A 228 12.44 15.98 8.32
N TRP A 229 11.50 15.35 9.04
CA TRP A 229 10.08 15.48 8.75
C TRP A 229 9.58 16.90 9.00
N ALA A 230 9.94 17.52 10.13
CA ALA A 230 9.48 18.88 10.45
C ALA A 230 9.91 19.91 9.41
N THR A 231 11.11 19.80 8.81
CA THR A 231 11.56 20.72 7.75
C THR A 231 10.80 20.53 6.44
N ALA A 232 10.48 19.28 6.08
CA ALA A 232 9.70 18.99 4.89
C ALA A 232 8.22 19.36 5.06
N LYS A 233 7.61 19.00 6.19
CA LYS A 233 6.18 19.24 6.48
C LYS A 233 5.79 20.71 6.35
N ARG A 234 6.63 21.64 6.84
CA ARG A 234 6.40 23.10 6.72
C ARG A 234 6.38 23.63 5.28
N ARG A 235 6.75 22.82 4.30
CA ARG A 235 6.79 23.17 2.88
C ARG A 235 5.65 22.54 2.07
N LEU A 236 4.86 21.66 2.68
CA LEU A 236 3.67 21.09 2.05
C LEU A 236 2.62 22.18 1.81
N PRO A 237 1.82 22.09 0.75
CA PRO A 237 0.65 22.95 0.58
C PRO A 237 -0.40 22.61 1.65
N GLU A 238 -1.42 23.45 1.82
CA GLU A 238 -2.47 23.20 2.83
C GLU A 238 -3.37 22.00 2.50
N ASP A 239 -3.50 21.68 1.21
CA ASP A 239 -4.38 20.66 0.64
C ASP A 239 -3.65 19.36 0.27
N TRP A 240 -2.52 19.07 0.92
CA TRP A 240 -1.82 17.79 0.72
C TRP A 240 -2.68 16.62 1.22
N ASP A 241 -2.71 15.52 0.46
CA ASP A 241 -3.43 14.31 0.86
C ASP A 241 -2.50 13.36 1.62
N SER A 242 -1.36 13.01 1.02
CA SER A 242 -0.40 12.08 1.61
C SER A 242 1.05 12.43 1.30
N VAL A 243 1.96 11.99 2.18
CA VAL A 243 3.40 12.06 1.94
C VAL A 243 4.04 10.70 2.20
N TYR A 244 4.71 10.12 1.21
CA TYR A 244 5.42 8.86 1.36
C TYR A 244 6.80 9.12 1.97
N LEU A 245 6.93 8.84 3.27
CA LEU A 245 8.20 8.90 4.01
C LEU A 245 9.06 7.66 3.73
N GLY A 246 8.39 6.56 3.39
CA GLY A 246 8.97 5.32 2.95
C GLY A 246 8.24 4.76 1.74
N HIS A 247 8.98 4.50 0.67
CA HIS A 247 8.47 3.89 -0.56
C HIS A 247 9.59 3.07 -1.24
N CYS A 248 9.20 2.21 -2.17
CA CYS A 248 10.10 1.40 -2.99
C CYS A 248 9.98 1.78 -4.46
N TRP A 249 10.99 1.42 -5.26
CA TRP A 249 10.92 1.35 -6.73
C TRP A 249 10.16 2.49 -7.42
N SER A 250 10.33 3.72 -6.92
CA SER A 250 9.59 4.88 -7.37
C SER A 250 10.46 5.77 -8.24
N HIS A 251 9.80 6.55 -9.09
CA HIS A 251 10.43 7.48 -10.03
C HIS A 251 10.33 8.94 -9.55
N GLU A 252 10.29 9.16 -8.23
CA GLU A 252 9.95 10.48 -7.67
C GLU A 252 11.00 11.55 -7.99
N LEU A 253 12.27 11.14 -8.15
CA LEU A 253 13.34 12.04 -8.58
C LEU A 253 13.17 12.56 -10.03
N HIS A 254 12.23 12.02 -10.81
CA HIS A 254 11.88 12.58 -12.12
C HIS A 254 11.07 13.89 -11.98
N LYS A 255 10.46 14.15 -10.83
CA LYS A 255 9.83 15.44 -10.54
C LYS A 255 10.84 16.35 -9.85
N PRO A 256 10.84 17.66 -10.13
CA PRO A 256 11.69 18.60 -9.41
C PRO A 256 11.33 18.63 -7.93
N ALA A 257 12.29 19.06 -7.11
CA ALA A 257 12.05 19.31 -5.69
C ALA A 257 10.96 20.37 -5.51
N TYR A 258 10.03 20.12 -4.58
CA TYR A 258 8.91 20.99 -4.23
C TYR A 258 9.24 21.76 -2.95
N LEU A 259 9.72 22.99 -3.08
CA LEU A 259 9.99 23.94 -1.98
C LEU A 259 10.93 23.43 -0.84
N HIS A 260 11.43 22.21 -0.94
CA HIS A 260 12.35 21.54 -0.04
C HIS A 260 13.21 20.55 -0.85
N PRO A 261 14.53 20.49 -0.66
CA PRO A 261 15.42 19.66 -1.50
C PRO A 261 15.09 18.17 -1.55
N SER A 262 14.45 17.65 -0.49
CA SER A 262 14.08 16.24 -0.37
C SER A 262 12.60 15.96 -0.63
N LEU A 263 11.78 16.98 -0.89
CA LEU A 263 10.34 16.80 -1.09
C LEU A 263 10.03 16.86 -2.57
N HIS A 264 9.28 15.90 -3.09
CA HIS A 264 8.90 15.85 -4.50
C HIS A 264 7.40 15.59 -4.60
N GLN A 265 6.76 16.12 -5.64
CA GLN A 265 5.41 15.69 -5.97
C GLN A 265 5.45 14.20 -6.33
N ALA A 266 4.56 13.40 -5.74
CA ALA A 266 4.52 11.98 -5.98
C ALA A 266 4.06 11.69 -7.42
N THR A 267 4.58 10.62 -7.98
CA THR A 267 4.30 10.18 -9.35
C THR A 267 3.64 8.82 -9.34
N GLN A 268 4.36 7.82 -8.84
CA GLN A 268 3.92 6.44 -8.74
C GLN A 268 4.62 5.78 -7.53
N PRO A 269 4.30 6.24 -6.31
CA PRO A 269 4.89 5.67 -5.10
C PRO A 269 4.47 4.20 -4.99
N ARG A 270 5.43 3.32 -4.71
CA ARG A 270 5.19 1.89 -4.44
C ARG A 270 5.57 1.56 -3.00
N CYS A 271 5.04 0.45 -2.49
CA CYS A 271 5.06 0.10 -1.07
C CYS A 271 4.29 1.11 -0.20
N LEU A 272 3.74 0.64 0.93
CA LEU A 272 3.02 1.47 1.91
C LEU A 272 3.60 1.33 3.31
N HIS A 273 4.87 0.95 3.40
CA HIS A 273 5.52 0.68 4.68
C HIS A 273 5.61 1.92 5.58
N ALA A 274 5.64 3.14 5.00
CA ALA A 274 5.50 4.37 5.77
C ALA A 274 4.97 5.57 4.98
N TYR A 275 3.82 6.10 5.38
CA TYR A 275 3.27 7.32 4.78
C TYR A 275 2.54 8.18 5.81
N ALA A 276 2.71 9.49 5.68
CA ALA A 276 1.91 10.50 6.34
C ALA A 276 0.63 10.74 5.55
N VAL A 277 -0.45 11.08 6.25
CA VAL A 277 -1.74 11.39 5.66
C VAL A 277 -2.40 12.54 6.42
N SER A 278 -2.98 13.50 5.71
CA SER A 278 -3.74 14.61 6.33
C SER A 278 -5.17 14.18 6.60
N ARG A 279 -5.96 14.96 7.34
CA ARG A 279 -7.39 14.69 7.53
C ARG A 279 -8.17 14.65 6.21
N LEU A 280 -7.87 15.61 5.32
CA LEU A 280 -8.47 15.66 3.99
C LEU A 280 -8.04 14.42 3.21
N GLY A 281 -6.75 14.12 3.21
CA GLY A 281 -6.18 12.93 2.58
C GLY A 281 -6.77 11.62 3.09
N ALA A 282 -6.98 11.47 4.39
CA ALA A 282 -7.60 10.26 4.95
C ALA A 282 -9.02 10.08 4.45
N SER A 283 -9.76 11.17 4.27
CA SER A 283 -11.11 11.16 3.71
C SER A 283 -11.08 10.83 2.21
N SER A 284 -10.20 11.48 1.44
CA SER A 284 -10.00 11.25 0.00
C SER A 284 -9.55 9.82 -0.29
N LEU A 285 -8.53 9.33 0.41
CA LEU A 285 -7.98 7.98 0.30
C LEU A 285 -9.01 6.94 0.67
N HIS A 286 -9.69 7.08 1.81
CA HIS A 286 -10.74 6.13 2.22
C HIS A 286 -11.88 6.11 1.20
N ALA A 287 -12.36 7.26 0.75
CA ALA A 287 -13.43 7.33 -0.25
C ALA A 287 -13.03 6.68 -1.59
N ALA A 288 -11.79 6.92 -2.06
CA ALA A 288 -11.31 6.35 -3.31
C ALA A 288 -11.04 4.84 -3.21
N LEU A 289 -10.43 4.38 -2.12
CA LEU A 289 -10.07 2.97 -1.92
C LEU A 289 -11.26 2.11 -1.48
N SER A 290 -12.31 2.70 -0.91
CA SER A 290 -13.59 2.03 -0.61
C SER A 290 -14.61 2.17 -1.74
N ASP A 291 -14.24 2.73 -2.90
CA ASP A 291 -15.09 2.71 -4.09
C ASP A 291 -15.36 1.26 -4.50
N PRO A 292 -16.64 0.82 -4.59
CA PRO A 292 -16.98 -0.59 -4.79
C PRO A 292 -16.59 -1.15 -6.16
N TRP A 293 -16.19 -0.30 -7.10
CA TRP A 293 -15.64 -0.71 -8.38
C TRP A 293 -14.11 -0.77 -8.36
N LEU A 294 -13.43 0.03 -7.54
CA LEU A 294 -11.96 0.05 -7.44
C LEU A 294 -11.42 -0.87 -6.34
N ALA A 295 -12.15 -1.02 -5.24
CA ALA A 295 -11.71 -1.71 -4.03
C ALA A 295 -11.23 -3.14 -4.33
N TYR A 296 -10.04 -3.47 -3.83
CA TYR A 296 -9.42 -4.81 -3.91
C TYR A 296 -9.19 -5.35 -5.33
N GLN A 297 -9.21 -4.49 -6.36
CA GLN A 297 -9.04 -4.93 -7.75
C GLN A 297 -7.58 -5.17 -8.16
N ALA A 298 -6.64 -4.61 -7.42
CA ALA A 298 -5.19 -4.77 -7.55
C ALA A 298 -4.54 -4.63 -6.15
N PRO A 299 -3.23 -4.87 -5.99
CA PRO A 299 -2.52 -4.46 -4.78
C PRO A 299 -2.74 -2.98 -4.44
N ILE A 300 -2.86 -2.66 -3.15
CA ILE A 300 -3.25 -1.32 -2.67
C ILE A 300 -2.25 -0.23 -3.07
N ASP A 301 -0.95 -0.54 -3.05
CA ASP A 301 0.10 0.36 -3.50
C ASP A 301 -0.01 0.67 -5.00
N VAL A 302 -0.40 -0.32 -5.82
CA VAL A 302 -0.66 -0.10 -7.25
C VAL A 302 -1.91 0.76 -7.47
N ALA A 303 -2.96 0.53 -6.69
CA ALA A 303 -4.18 1.34 -6.77
C ALA A 303 -3.90 2.80 -6.39
N LEU A 304 -3.12 3.04 -5.32
CA LEU A 304 -2.69 4.37 -4.92
C LEU A 304 -1.80 5.03 -5.98
N ALA A 305 -0.81 4.31 -6.52
CA ALA A 305 0.00 4.82 -7.62
C ALA A 305 -0.86 5.22 -8.82
N ALA A 306 -1.94 4.49 -9.12
CA ALA A 306 -2.87 4.85 -10.19
C ALA A 306 -3.75 6.05 -9.86
N LEU A 307 -4.13 6.26 -8.59
CA LEU A 307 -4.86 7.46 -8.16
C LEU A 307 -3.96 8.71 -8.22
N VAL A 308 -2.71 8.60 -7.76
CA VAL A 308 -1.70 9.67 -7.86
C VAL A 308 -1.40 10.00 -9.32
N ALA A 309 -1.19 8.99 -10.18
CA ALA A 309 -0.90 9.21 -11.60
C ALA A 309 -2.07 9.85 -12.38
N ARG A 310 -3.30 9.78 -11.85
CA ARG A 310 -4.49 10.44 -12.40
C ARG A 310 -4.75 11.82 -11.79
N GLU A 311 -3.85 12.29 -10.92
CA GLU A 311 -3.98 13.55 -10.20
C GLU A 311 -5.26 13.61 -9.33
N SER A 312 -5.76 12.44 -8.92
CA SER A 312 -6.89 12.32 -7.99
C SER A 312 -6.47 12.49 -6.53
N LEU A 313 -5.16 12.50 -6.26
CA LEU A 313 -4.56 12.69 -4.95
C LEU A 313 -3.39 13.68 -5.05
N ASN A 314 -3.38 14.68 -4.19
CA ASN A 314 -2.28 15.63 -4.03
C ASN A 314 -1.21 15.04 -3.10
N SER A 315 -0.47 14.08 -3.64
CA SER A 315 0.53 13.31 -2.89
C SER A 315 1.95 13.79 -3.13
N PHE A 316 2.80 13.61 -2.12
CA PHE A 316 4.22 13.93 -2.16
C PHE A 316 5.07 12.73 -1.71
N SER A 317 6.35 12.73 -2.03
CA SER A 317 7.28 11.70 -1.62
C SER A 317 8.58 12.33 -1.14
N LEU A 318 9.21 11.73 -0.13
CA LEU A 318 10.54 12.14 0.32
C LEU A 318 11.64 11.36 -0.40
N GLN A 319 12.69 12.07 -0.79
CA GLN A 319 13.90 11.51 -1.40
C GLN A 319 15.17 12.12 -0.79
N PRO A 320 16.08 11.30 -0.21
CA PRO A 320 15.91 9.86 0.02
C PRO A 320 14.77 9.55 1.02
N PRO A 321 14.23 8.32 1.04
CA PRO A 321 13.24 7.90 2.04
C PRO A 321 13.80 8.05 3.46
N LEU A 322 12.96 8.47 4.40
CA LEU A 322 13.31 8.60 5.82
C LEU A 322 12.99 7.33 6.63
N ILE A 323 12.21 6.43 6.03
CA ILE A 323 11.76 5.18 6.63
C ILE A 323 11.87 4.11 5.55
N ILE A 324 12.48 2.98 5.88
CA ILE A 324 12.74 1.88 4.95
C ILE A 324 12.14 0.59 5.49
N GLN A 325 11.83 -0.34 4.60
CA GLN A 325 11.50 -1.69 4.99
C GLN A 325 12.80 -2.44 5.37
N SER A 326 12.82 -2.98 6.58
CA SER A 326 13.89 -3.79 7.14
C SER A 326 13.94 -5.15 6.47
N LYS A 327 14.99 -5.42 5.70
CA LYS A 327 15.20 -6.73 5.04
C LYS A 327 15.85 -7.77 5.96
N ASP A 328 16.22 -7.38 7.18
CA ASP A 328 16.98 -8.21 8.12
C ASP A 328 16.12 -9.21 8.90
N LEU A 329 14.81 -9.26 8.64
CA LEU A 329 13.95 -10.34 9.14
C LEU A 329 14.20 -11.61 8.31
N PHE A 330 15.39 -12.19 8.42
CA PHE A 330 15.69 -13.58 8.05
C PHE A 330 14.83 -14.59 8.86
N PHE A 331 14.04 -14.10 9.80
CA PHE A 331 13.02 -14.80 10.53
C PHE A 331 11.66 -14.14 10.20
N ASP A 332 10.99 -14.56 9.11
CA ASP A 332 9.63 -15.12 9.15
C ASP A 332 8.92 -15.17 7.76
N ILE A 333 7.90 -16.05 7.69
CA ILE A 333 6.82 -16.23 6.68
C ILE A 333 7.06 -17.15 5.47
N SER A 334 7.88 -18.20 5.62
CA SER A 334 7.70 -19.47 4.88
C SER A 334 8.54 -20.60 5.52
N PRO A 335 7.97 -21.47 6.38
CA PRO A 335 8.66 -22.67 6.83
C PRO A 335 8.75 -23.64 5.64
N GLY A 336 9.81 -23.52 4.85
CA GLY A 336 10.04 -24.36 3.67
C GLY A 336 11.05 -23.83 2.67
N ILE A 337 11.31 -22.51 2.65
CA ILE A 337 12.38 -21.93 1.85
C ILE A 337 13.44 -21.43 2.82
N THR A 338 14.20 -22.36 3.40
CA THR A 338 15.55 -22.00 3.81
C THR A 338 16.22 -21.47 2.54
N SER A 339 16.55 -20.19 2.51
CA SER A 339 17.54 -19.68 1.58
C SER A 339 18.84 -20.41 1.90
N LYS A 340 18.99 -21.62 1.35
CA LYS A 340 20.24 -22.34 1.24
C LYS A 340 21.12 -21.47 0.35
N LYS A 341 21.80 -20.52 1.00
CA LYS A 341 23.05 -19.85 0.65
C LYS A 341 23.04 -18.48 1.32
N GLY A 342 23.69 -18.40 2.48
CA GLY A 342 24.56 -17.26 2.71
C GLY A 342 25.49 -17.12 1.49
N THR A 343 25.81 -15.87 1.13
CA THR A 343 26.44 -15.41 -0.12
C THR A 343 25.47 -15.07 -1.26
N SER A 344 24.76 -13.96 -1.11
CA SER A 344 24.79 -12.90 -2.13
C SER A 344 24.03 -11.66 -1.66
N ARG A 345 24.80 -10.72 -1.07
CA ARG A 345 24.47 -9.28 -1.11
C ARG A 345 24.49 -8.76 -2.57
N GLU A 346 24.86 -9.60 -3.54
CA GLU A 346 25.08 -9.32 -4.97
C GLU A 346 23.98 -9.86 -5.91
N ALA A 347 22.96 -10.58 -5.43
CA ALA A 347 21.86 -11.05 -6.29
C ALA A 347 20.78 -9.96 -6.37
N GLY A 348 20.91 -9.09 -7.36
CA GLY A 348 20.09 -7.90 -7.58
C GLY A 348 18.63 -8.21 -7.99
N GLY A 349 17.79 -8.47 -7.00
CA GLY A 349 16.32 -8.45 -7.12
C GLY A 349 15.63 -7.47 -6.19
N GLY A 350 16.36 -6.92 -5.20
CA GLY A 350 15.88 -5.86 -4.31
C GLY A 350 16.28 -4.48 -4.83
N ASN A 351 15.52 -3.45 -4.44
CA ASN A 351 15.78 -2.05 -4.75
C ASN A 351 17.30 -1.72 -4.75
N VAL A 352 17.81 -1.13 -5.83
CA VAL A 352 19.24 -0.73 -5.98
C VAL A 352 19.61 0.33 -4.93
N TYR A 353 18.61 1.05 -4.43
CA TYR A 353 18.66 1.78 -3.16
C TYR A 353 18.58 0.75 -2.04
N GLY A 354 19.72 0.42 -1.45
CA GLY A 354 19.87 -0.75 -0.58
C GLY A 354 19.12 -0.69 0.75
N GLY A 355 18.02 0.05 0.87
CA GLY A 355 17.32 0.24 2.13
C GLY A 355 18.34 0.66 3.18
N GLN A 356 19.09 1.73 2.91
CA GLN A 356 20.01 2.27 3.87
C GLN A 356 19.46 3.60 4.31
N LEU A 357 19.33 3.78 5.61
CA LEU A 357 19.10 5.07 6.26
C LEU A 357 20.46 5.73 6.47
N ALA A 358 20.51 7.06 6.53
CA ALA A 358 21.74 7.82 6.77
C ALA A 358 22.26 7.51 8.14
N ASP A 359 21.31 7.34 9.06
CA ASP A 359 21.55 7.04 10.43
C ASP A 359 20.44 6.09 10.92
N SER A 360 20.62 4.79 10.70
CA SER A 360 19.63 3.78 11.08
C SER A 360 19.45 3.75 12.60
N THR A 361 18.19 3.88 13.03
CA THR A 361 17.82 3.74 14.44
C THR A 361 18.09 2.32 14.92
N TRP A 362 17.73 1.31 14.12
CA TRP A 362 17.97 -0.09 14.49
C TRP A 362 19.46 -0.42 14.64
N GLU A 363 20.32 0.06 13.73
CA GLU A 363 21.77 -0.12 13.82
C GLU A 363 22.34 0.52 15.10
N ARG A 364 21.81 1.67 15.54
CA ARG A 364 22.20 2.30 16.80
C ARG A 364 21.82 1.46 18.01
N ILE A 365 20.59 0.96 18.05
CA ILE A 365 20.13 0.05 19.11
C ILE A 365 21.04 -1.17 19.18
N LEU A 366 21.33 -1.81 18.04
CA LEU A 366 22.20 -2.96 17.98
C LEU A 366 23.62 -2.65 18.50
N ARG A 367 24.21 -1.50 18.12
CA ARG A 367 25.54 -1.09 18.62
C ARG A 367 25.53 -0.83 20.13
N ASP A 368 24.48 -0.20 20.66
CA ASP A 368 24.31 0.05 22.09
C ASP A 368 24.17 -1.25 22.90
N GLU A 369 23.43 -2.23 22.34
CA GLU A 369 23.32 -3.59 22.87
C GLU A 369 24.61 -4.43 22.70
N GLY A 370 25.70 -3.83 22.21
CA GLY A 370 26.99 -4.48 22.03
C GLY A 370 27.08 -5.41 20.82
N HIS A 371 26.07 -5.41 19.95
CA HIS A 371 26.11 -6.17 18.70
C HIS A 371 27.04 -5.50 17.68
N ARG A 372 27.80 -6.33 16.98
CA ARG A 372 28.64 -5.87 15.86
C ARG A 372 27.77 -5.58 14.65
N VAL A 373 27.48 -4.30 14.42
CA VAL A 373 26.93 -3.83 13.15
C VAL A 373 28.07 -3.64 12.17
N LEU A 374 28.03 -4.33 11.03
CA LEU A 374 29.00 -4.11 9.97
C LEU A 374 28.64 -2.80 9.27
N ASP A 375 29.59 -1.87 9.23
CA ASP A 375 29.39 -0.63 8.49
C ASP A 375 29.01 -0.97 7.03
N PRO A 376 27.99 -0.29 6.48
CA PRO A 376 27.61 -0.51 5.10
C PRO A 376 28.84 -0.28 4.21
N VAL A 377 29.16 -1.26 3.38
CA VAL A 377 30.20 -1.09 2.36
C VAL A 377 29.74 0.05 1.47
N PHE A 378 30.50 1.15 1.45
CA PHE A 378 30.21 2.32 0.63
C PHE A 378 29.94 1.89 -0.81
N ASN A 379 28.71 2.10 -1.27
CA ASN A 379 28.32 1.84 -2.65
C ASN A 379 28.23 3.18 -3.40
N PRO A 380 29.21 3.54 -4.24
CA PRO A 380 29.18 4.78 -5.01
C PRO A 380 28.03 4.84 -6.03
N ASN A 381 27.32 3.72 -6.27
CA ASN A 381 26.16 3.69 -7.15
C ASN A 381 24.83 3.82 -6.40
N ASP A 382 24.84 3.92 -5.06
CA ASP A 382 23.64 4.16 -4.28
C ASP A 382 23.41 5.69 -4.15
N PRO A 383 22.34 6.24 -4.75
CA PRO A 383 22.08 7.68 -4.71
C PRO A 383 21.88 8.21 -3.29
N ALA A 384 21.38 7.40 -2.35
CA ALA A 384 21.26 7.80 -0.95
C ALA A 384 22.65 7.97 -0.31
N VAL A 385 23.58 7.07 -0.64
CA VAL A 385 24.99 7.15 -0.19
C VAL A 385 25.69 8.35 -0.83
N ASN A 386 25.49 8.62 -2.13
CA ASN A 386 26.07 9.78 -2.81
C ASN A 386 25.54 11.11 -2.26
N TYR A 387 24.23 11.19 -2.01
CA TYR A 387 23.59 12.35 -1.39
C TYR A 387 24.21 12.64 -0.01
N ARG A 388 24.42 11.60 0.81
CA ARG A 388 25.08 11.72 2.13
C ARG A 388 26.54 12.14 2.05
N ALA A 389 27.26 11.68 1.05
CA ALA A 389 28.66 12.04 0.86
C ALA A 389 28.86 13.49 0.36
N GLY A 390 27.76 14.27 0.18
CA GLY A 390 27.81 15.63 -0.35
C GLY A 390 28.36 15.68 -1.79
N ARG A 391 28.30 14.55 -2.51
CA ARG A 391 28.75 14.46 -3.90
C ARG A 391 27.53 14.70 -4.79
N PRO A 392 27.37 15.90 -5.40
CA PRO A 392 26.37 16.05 -6.44
C PRO A 392 26.67 15.01 -7.53
N SER A 393 25.67 14.24 -7.94
CA SER A 393 25.84 13.29 -9.04
C SER A 393 26.17 14.09 -10.30
N ASN A 394 27.45 14.12 -10.69
CA ASN A 394 27.88 14.77 -11.94
C ASN A 394 27.40 14.02 -13.19
N GLU A 395 26.84 12.82 -13.02
CA GLU A 395 26.16 12.10 -14.09
C GLU A 395 24.64 12.24 -13.93
N PRO A 396 23.91 12.55 -15.02
CA PRO A 396 22.45 12.44 -15.01
C PRO A 396 22.09 11.02 -14.61
N TYR A 397 21.22 10.90 -13.60
CA TYR A 397 20.70 9.62 -13.11
C TYR A 397 20.24 8.76 -14.30
N LYS A 398 20.96 7.65 -14.54
CA LYS A 398 20.52 6.60 -15.45
C LYS A 398 19.76 5.58 -14.60
N PRO A 399 18.42 5.58 -14.61
CA PRO A 399 17.68 4.53 -13.92
C PRO A 399 18.19 3.16 -14.39
N PRO A 400 18.20 2.14 -13.51
CA PRO A 400 18.49 0.78 -13.95
C PRO A 400 17.57 0.48 -15.14
N LEU A 401 18.17 0.09 -16.26
CA LEU A 401 17.44 -0.35 -17.44
C LEU A 401 16.58 -1.54 -17.02
N ASN A 402 15.29 -1.29 -16.78
CA ASN A 402 14.32 -2.36 -16.79
C ASN A 402 14.30 -2.91 -18.22
N PRO A 403 14.20 -4.24 -18.44
CA PRO A 403 14.13 -4.83 -19.79
C PRO A 403 12.84 -4.49 -20.56
N LEU A 404 12.11 -3.46 -20.16
CA LEU A 404 10.90 -2.96 -20.81
C LEU A 404 11.30 -1.99 -21.92
N GLY A 405 11.54 -2.55 -23.12
CA GLY A 405 11.85 -1.76 -24.30
C GLY A 405 12.01 -2.56 -25.59
N ALA A 406 11.21 -3.61 -25.81
CA ALA A 406 11.10 -4.25 -27.13
C ALA A 406 9.67 -4.77 -27.34
N ALA A 407 8.68 -3.88 -27.26
CA ALA A 407 7.42 -4.10 -27.95
C ALA A 407 7.54 -3.43 -29.32
N SER A 408 7.59 -4.28 -30.35
CA SER A 408 7.60 -3.92 -31.76
C SER A 408 6.48 -2.93 -32.09
N HIS A 409 6.84 -1.75 -32.61
CA HIS A 409 5.93 -0.93 -33.39
C HIS A 409 5.52 -1.69 -34.66
N HIS A 410 4.38 -2.36 -34.63
CA HIS A 410 3.64 -2.65 -35.84
C HIS A 410 2.71 -1.47 -36.12
N SER A 411 3.21 -0.58 -36.97
CA SER A 411 2.41 0.41 -37.68
C SER A 411 1.40 -0.29 -38.58
N ASN A 412 0.11 -0.01 -38.39
CA ASN A 412 -0.89 -0.18 -39.44
C ASN A 412 -1.43 1.20 -39.86
N PRO A 413 -1.69 1.40 -41.16
CA PRO A 413 -1.87 2.72 -41.75
C PRO A 413 -3.27 3.27 -41.53
N SER A 414 -3.37 4.58 -41.32
CA SER A 414 -4.62 5.34 -41.52
C SER A 414 -4.77 5.70 -43.00
N PRO A 415 -5.99 5.70 -43.55
CA PRO A 415 -6.23 6.03 -44.95
C PRO A 415 -6.31 7.54 -45.18
N ASP A 416 -5.86 7.91 -46.37
CA ASP A 416 -5.91 9.23 -46.99
C ASP A 416 -7.21 10.02 -46.76
N SER A 417 -7.06 11.31 -46.49
CA SER A 417 -7.83 12.31 -47.24
C SER A 417 -7.01 13.59 -47.38
N SER A 418 -6.72 13.89 -48.64
CA SER A 418 -6.11 15.09 -49.19
C SER A 418 -6.88 16.36 -48.85
N PHE A 419 -6.19 17.42 -48.45
CA PHE A 419 -6.47 18.77 -48.94
C PHE A 419 -5.20 19.64 -48.86
N ASN A 420 -4.80 20.14 -50.02
CA ASN A 420 -3.76 21.13 -50.26
C ASN A 420 -4.31 22.53 -49.94
N THR A 421 -3.50 23.41 -49.37
CA THR A 421 -2.91 24.60 -50.03
C THR A 421 -2.23 25.50 -48.99
N ASP A 422 -0.98 25.86 -49.30
CA ASP A 422 -0.30 27.15 -49.13
C ASP A 422 -0.67 28.06 -47.95
N ASP A 423 0.33 28.42 -47.12
CA ASP A 423 0.88 29.77 -47.21
C ASP A 423 2.25 29.94 -46.53
N THR A 424 2.93 30.97 -47.00
CA THR A 424 4.36 31.32 -46.99
C THR A 424 4.96 31.87 -45.68
N ASP A 425 6.30 31.74 -45.61
CA ASP A 425 7.35 32.60 -45.03
C ASP A 425 7.11 33.37 -43.70
N ASP A 426 8.00 33.19 -42.73
CA ASP A 426 9.17 34.09 -42.59
C ASP A 426 10.08 33.69 -41.41
N THR A 427 11.35 33.48 -41.72
CA THR A 427 12.47 33.33 -40.78
C THR A 427 13.15 34.67 -40.56
N VAL A 428 13.33 35.09 -39.30
CA VAL A 428 14.34 36.09 -38.92
C VAL A 428 15.16 35.57 -37.74
N LEU A 429 16.43 35.33 -38.01
CA LEU A 429 17.51 35.10 -37.04
C LEU A 429 18.00 36.44 -36.51
N VAL A 430 18.18 36.58 -35.20
CA VAL A 430 19.14 37.54 -34.64
C VAL A 430 19.85 36.93 -33.42
N ASP A 431 21.16 36.75 -33.57
CA ASP A 431 22.14 36.45 -32.53
C ASP A 431 22.23 37.59 -31.49
N SER A 432 22.44 37.25 -30.21
CA SER A 432 23.21 38.07 -29.25
C SER A 432 23.59 37.27 -27.99
N ALA A 433 24.89 37.19 -27.73
CA ALA A 433 25.50 36.77 -26.46
C ALA A 433 25.93 38.03 -25.64
N PRO A 434 26.60 37.93 -24.48
CA PRO A 434 25.97 38.02 -23.16
C PRO A 434 26.50 39.16 -22.26
N GLY A 435 25.73 39.51 -21.24
CA GLY A 435 26.23 40.13 -20.00
C GLY A 435 25.50 41.38 -19.55
N GLN A 436 24.73 41.28 -18.46
CA GLN A 436 24.67 42.24 -17.33
C GLN A 436 23.66 41.77 -16.25
N PRO A 437 23.80 42.24 -14.99
CA PRO A 437 23.31 41.53 -13.80
C PRO A 437 21.82 41.78 -13.52
N LEU A 438 21.17 40.77 -12.94
CA LEU A 438 19.77 40.82 -12.51
C LEU A 438 19.60 41.76 -11.32
N ILE A 439 18.81 42.80 -11.55
CA ILE A 439 18.27 43.76 -10.58
C ILE A 439 17.18 43.06 -9.75
N ALA A 440 17.23 43.26 -8.43
CA ALA A 440 16.23 42.79 -7.49
C ALA A 440 14.85 43.40 -7.77
N VAL A 441 13.86 42.55 -7.99
CA VAL A 441 12.44 42.96 -8.06
C VAL A 441 11.90 43.00 -6.63
N THR A 442 11.60 44.21 -6.16
CA THR A 442 10.82 44.46 -4.95
C THR A 442 9.35 44.56 -5.33
N HIS A 443 8.48 43.81 -4.65
CA HIS A 443 7.03 43.99 -4.74
C HIS A 443 6.59 45.09 -3.75
N PRO A 444 5.74 46.05 -4.15
CA PRO A 444 5.16 47.00 -3.22
C PRO A 444 3.93 46.39 -2.52
N LEU A 445 3.90 46.53 -1.20
CA LEU A 445 2.71 46.38 -0.36
C LEU A 445 1.91 47.68 -0.43
N ASP A 446 0.67 47.63 -0.91
CA ASP A 446 -0.31 48.70 -0.74
C ASP A 446 -1.45 48.22 0.17
N ALA A 447 -1.54 48.87 1.32
CA ALA A 447 -2.63 48.74 2.27
C ALA A 447 -3.78 49.66 1.84
N LYS A 448 -4.99 49.10 1.72
CA LYS A 448 -6.23 49.89 1.79
C LYS A 448 -7.27 49.18 2.65
N ASP A 449 -7.56 49.87 3.74
CA ASP A 449 -8.69 49.72 4.66
C ASP A 449 -10.05 49.79 3.92
N PRO A 450 -11.04 48.97 4.33
CA PRO A 450 -12.41 49.44 4.35
C PRO A 450 -13.06 49.20 5.71
N SER A 451 -13.20 50.29 6.46
CA SER A 451 -14.16 50.44 7.54
C SER A 451 -15.55 50.75 6.96
N LEU A 452 -16.59 50.03 7.43
CA LEU A 452 -17.98 50.48 7.67
C LEU A 452 -18.81 49.29 8.24
N PRO A 453 -19.94 49.52 8.95
CA PRO A 453 -20.21 48.91 10.25
C PRO A 453 -21.19 47.73 10.21
N LEU A 454 -21.00 46.78 11.13
CA LEU A 454 -21.98 45.74 11.44
C LEU A 454 -23.01 46.26 12.45
N ALA A 455 -24.29 46.09 12.09
CA ALA A 455 -25.45 46.33 12.95
C ALA A 455 -25.48 45.35 14.13
N PRO A 456 -26.03 45.75 15.30
CA PRO A 456 -26.10 44.87 16.46
C PRO A 456 -27.20 43.82 16.31
N ILE A 457 -26.80 42.55 16.45
CA ILE A 457 -27.69 41.39 16.57
C ILE A 457 -28.43 41.47 17.90
N ALA A 458 -29.74 41.28 17.83
CA ALA A 458 -30.67 41.28 18.95
C ALA A 458 -30.35 40.16 19.96
N LYS A 459 -30.46 40.52 21.25
CA LYS A 459 -30.46 39.61 22.39
C LYS A 459 -31.69 38.69 22.29
N ALA A 460 -31.48 37.39 22.44
CA ALA A 460 -32.53 36.44 22.77
C ALA A 460 -32.49 36.20 24.28
N ASP A 461 -33.63 36.47 24.90
CA ASP A 461 -33.88 36.36 26.33
C ASP A 461 -33.87 34.91 26.82
N ALA A 462 -33.40 34.77 28.06
CA ALA A 462 -33.61 33.62 28.90
C ALA A 462 -35.05 33.62 29.42
N ASP A 463 -35.73 32.48 29.37
CA ASP A 463 -36.80 32.20 30.33
C ASP A 463 -36.98 30.71 30.63
N ASP A 464 -37.45 30.51 31.85
CA ASP A 464 -37.63 29.32 32.67
C ASP A 464 -38.37 28.14 32.03
N SER A 465 -37.87 26.92 32.28
CA SER A 465 -38.77 25.80 32.59
C SER A 465 -38.09 24.71 33.44
N LYS A 466 -38.73 24.42 34.57
CA LYS A 466 -38.41 23.48 35.65
C LYS A 466 -38.09 22.03 35.23
N PRO A 467 -37.33 21.27 36.05
CA PRO A 467 -37.15 19.84 35.88
C PRO A 467 -38.38 19.07 36.38
N THR A 468 -38.86 18.12 35.57
CA THR A 468 -39.94 17.20 35.96
C THR A 468 -39.32 15.85 36.33
N GLU A 469 -39.57 15.40 37.57
CA GLU A 469 -39.24 14.06 38.06
C GLU A 469 -39.90 12.97 37.20
N LEU A 470 -39.10 12.00 36.76
CA LEU A 470 -39.57 10.74 36.16
C LEU A 470 -39.54 9.63 37.21
N ALA A 471 -40.73 9.25 37.69
CA ALA A 471 -40.96 8.04 38.47
C ALA A 471 -40.93 6.78 37.57
N PRO A 472 -40.59 5.60 38.12
CA PRO A 472 -40.38 4.38 37.33
C PRO A 472 -41.71 3.71 36.92
N ALA A 473 -41.85 3.43 35.63
CA ALA A 473 -42.97 2.66 35.08
C ALA A 473 -42.72 1.15 35.20
N GLY A 474 -43.61 0.46 35.91
CA GLY A 474 -43.66 -1.00 35.99
C GLY A 474 -44.13 -1.69 34.69
N PRO A 475 -44.13 -3.05 34.67
CA PRO A 475 -44.16 -3.83 33.44
C PRO A 475 -45.57 -3.94 32.85
N LYS A 476 -45.71 -3.62 31.55
CA LYS A 476 -46.93 -3.93 30.78
C LYS A 476 -46.80 -5.26 30.07
N LYS A 477 -47.79 -6.11 30.32
CA LYS A 477 -48.07 -7.40 29.68
C LYS A 477 -48.15 -7.25 28.15
N ILE A 478 -47.40 -8.07 27.42
CA ILE A 478 -47.56 -8.25 25.98
C ILE A 478 -48.54 -9.40 25.75
N GLY A 479 -49.64 -9.07 25.06
CA GLY A 479 -50.66 -10.00 24.62
C GLY A 479 -50.20 -10.85 23.44
N THR A 480 -50.59 -12.10 23.52
CA THR A 480 -50.54 -13.13 22.49
C THR A 480 -51.32 -12.76 21.23
N GLY A 481 -50.77 -13.07 20.04
CA GLY A 481 -51.58 -13.35 18.85
C GLY A 481 -51.07 -12.74 17.55
N GLY A 482 -50.25 -13.48 16.81
CA GLY A 482 -49.87 -13.14 15.44
C GLY A 482 -49.29 -14.35 14.71
N LYS A 483 -50.14 -15.05 13.95
CA LYS A 483 -49.81 -16.24 13.16
C LYS A 483 -48.75 -15.91 12.11
N PHE A 484 -47.59 -16.57 12.16
CA PHE A 484 -46.66 -16.66 11.03
C PHE A 484 -46.93 -17.92 10.22
N VAL A 485 -47.18 -17.74 8.92
CA VAL A 485 -47.28 -18.80 7.92
C VAL A 485 -45.87 -19.20 7.51
N VAL A 486 -45.45 -20.40 7.91
CA VAL A 486 -44.19 -21.00 7.50
C VAL A 486 -44.37 -21.63 6.12
N GLY A 487 -43.69 -21.07 5.12
CA GLY A 487 -43.55 -21.66 3.79
C GLY A 487 -42.70 -22.94 3.87
N GLN A 488 -43.29 -24.06 3.48
CA GLN A 488 -42.67 -25.38 3.41
C GLN A 488 -41.53 -25.43 2.38
N LYS A 489 -40.29 -25.73 2.83
CA LYS A 489 -39.23 -26.26 1.96
C LYS A 489 -39.46 -27.76 1.76
N LYS A 490 -39.66 -28.15 0.50
CA LYS A 490 -39.72 -29.55 0.03
C LYS A 490 -38.40 -30.26 0.36
N LYS A 491 -38.49 -31.32 1.18
CA LYS A 491 -37.48 -32.37 1.31
C LYS A 491 -37.55 -33.27 0.07
N LEU A 492 -36.42 -33.45 -0.61
CA LEU A 492 -36.22 -34.58 -1.52
C LEU A 492 -35.56 -35.72 -0.71
N SER A 493 -36.27 -36.82 -0.57
CA SER A 493 -35.76 -38.10 -0.08
C SER A 493 -35.24 -38.95 -1.23
N PRO A 494 -34.23 -39.81 -1.03
CA PRO A 494 -33.81 -40.79 -2.02
C PRO A 494 -34.54 -42.13 -1.82
N ALA A 495 -35.04 -42.70 -2.92
CA ALA A 495 -35.42 -44.11 -3.07
C ALA A 495 -35.17 -44.47 -4.55
N GLY A 496 -34.67 -45.63 -4.93
CA GLY A 496 -34.34 -46.83 -4.20
C GLY A 496 -33.57 -47.80 -5.10
N ALA A 497 -33.13 -48.90 -4.50
CA ALA A 497 -32.42 -50.01 -5.12
C ALA A 497 -33.34 -50.87 -6.02
N GLY A 498 -32.75 -51.42 -7.09
CA GLY A 498 -33.33 -52.50 -7.90
C GLY A 498 -32.22 -53.25 -8.63
N ALA A 499 -31.98 -54.50 -8.23
CA ALA A 499 -30.87 -55.36 -8.62
C ALA A 499 -30.98 -55.96 -10.03
N LYS A 500 -29.84 -56.40 -10.59
CA LYS A 500 -29.72 -57.66 -11.36
C LYS A 500 -28.26 -58.16 -11.44
N LYS A 501 -28.11 -59.47 -11.24
CA LYS A 501 -26.90 -60.32 -11.30
C LYS A 501 -26.35 -60.50 -12.73
N GLY A 502 -25.07 -60.86 -12.83
CA GLY A 502 -24.51 -61.64 -13.96
C GLY A 502 -22.98 -61.54 -14.09
N ASP A 503 -22.27 -62.52 -13.52
CA ASP A 503 -21.06 -63.24 -14.02
C ASP A 503 -19.83 -62.43 -14.50
N ALA A 504 -18.66 -62.47 -13.81
CA ALA A 504 -17.63 -63.52 -13.77
C ALA A 504 -16.79 -63.66 -15.08
N GLU A 505 -15.53 -63.19 -15.02
CA GLU A 505 -14.27 -63.77 -15.57
C GLU A 505 -13.18 -62.68 -15.63
N MET A 506 -12.12 -62.79 -14.83
CA MET A 506 -10.79 -63.32 -15.18
C MET A 506 -9.99 -62.46 -16.17
N MET A 507 -8.95 -61.74 -15.68
CA MET A 507 -7.58 -61.85 -16.19
C MET A 507 -6.62 -60.98 -15.39
N GLU A 508 -5.73 -61.69 -14.71
CA GLU A 508 -4.49 -61.29 -14.07
C GLU A 508 -3.38 -61.29 -15.16
N ALA A 509 -2.55 -60.25 -15.26
CA ALA A 509 -1.37 -60.28 -16.13
C ALA A 509 -0.15 -59.64 -15.46
N LYS A 510 0.83 -60.53 -15.26
CA LYS A 510 2.14 -60.39 -14.61
C LYS A 510 3.05 -59.34 -15.25
N LYS A 511 3.87 -58.71 -14.39
CA LYS A 511 5.13 -58.04 -14.73
C LYS A 511 6.30 -59.01 -14.51
N GLU A 512 6.95 -59.43 -15.59
CA GLU A 512 8.33 -59.92 -15.68
C GLU A 512 8.84 -59.39 -17.04
N GLY A 513 9.99 -58.72 -17.18
CA GLY A 513 11.35 -59.20 -16.92
C GLY A 513 12.05 -59.30 -18.28
N GLY A 514 13.12 -58.53 -18.54
CA GLY A 514 13.74 -58.54 -19.87
C GLY A 514 14.97 -57.65 -20.07
N ARG A 515 16.08 -58.04 -19.44
CA ARG A 515 17.45 -57.60 -19.72
C ARG A 515 17.86 -58.02 -21.15
N ARG A 516 18.50 -57.14 -21.93
CA ARG A 516 19.42 -57.55 -23.01
C ARG A 516 20.61 -56.60 -23.12
N VAL A 517 21.77 -57.21 -23.37
CA VAL A 517 23.13 -56.68 -23.38
C VAL A 517 23.69 -56.81 -24.80
N GLY A 518 24.58 -55.88 -25.17
CA GLY A 518 25.59 -56.03 -26.24
C GLY A 518 25.07 -55.66 -27.64
N THR A 519 25.83 -55.06 -28.56
CA THR A 519 27.28 -54.81 -28.76
C THR A 519 27.35 -53.74 -29.86
N GLY A 520 28.18 -52.68 -29.78
CA GLY A 520 29.55 -52.68 -30.31
C GLY A 520 29.64 -52.05 -31.72
N ALA A 521 30.46 -50.98 -31.86
CA ALA A 521 31.27 -50.57 -33.03
C ALA A 521 31.28 -49.03 -33.29
N ARG A 522 32.42 -48.40 -32.97
CA ARG A 522 33.02 -47.22 -33.62
C ARG A 522 33.70 -47.65 -34.96
N PRO A 523 34.39 -46.81 -35.78
CA PRO A 523 34.70 -45.36 -35.71
C PRO A 523 34.57 -44.61 -37.07
N LYS A 524 34.77 -43.28 -37.06
CA LYS A 524 35.53 -42.41 -38.00
C LYS A 524 35.42 -40.99 -37.43
N GLY A 525 36.44 -40.15 -37.22
CA GLY A 525 37.82 -40.13 -37.70
C GLY A 525 38.02 -38.93 -38.64
N MET A 526 38.75 -37.91 -38.15
CA MET A 526 39.38 -36.78 -38.87
C MET A 526 38.47 -35.66 -39.39
N GLY A 527 38.79 -34.36 -39.28
CA GLY A 527 39.96 -33.68 -38.72
C GLY A 527 40.05 -32.22 -39.23
N VAL A 528 40.85 -31.42 -38.51
CA VAL A 528 41.61 -30.20 -38.93
C VAL A 528 40.76 -28.95 -39.28
N GLY A 529 40.99 -27.73 -38.76
CA GLY A 529 42.10 -27.14 -38.02
C GLY A 529 42.59 -25.88 -38.75
N ALA A 530 42.48 -24.72 -38.11
CA ALA A 530 43.37 -23.54 -38.15
C ALA A 530 42.72 -22.43 -37.31
#